data_AF-A0A1H8I6X0-F1
#
_entry.id   AF-A0A1H8I6X0-F1
#
_cell.length_a   1.000
_cell.length_b   1.000
_cell.length_c   1.000
_cell.angle_alpha   90.00
_cell.angle_beta   90.00
_cell.angle_gamma   90.00
#
_symmetry.space_group_name_H-M   'P 1'
#
loop_
_entity.id
_entity.type
_entity.pdbx_description
1 polymer ?
#
loop_
_entity_poly.entity_id
_entity_poly.type
_entity_poly.pdbx_seq_one_letter_code
_entity_poly.pdbx_strand_id
1 'polypeptide(L)'
;MKQDEFLLYDYHKSIQLHAERATFYLQGEIIEAFTNGQEVYYLLFFKQQFLTAFKAKSLRRRSFIEKAFKQGMVFEAPHPFIEILLDSNPPLKSISFNQLNKKLQMTYTLQEKAFILTFLESFIQKKQLFDEISSIFYDYRRNGQLSMGYQIVQILKGFAPNHRLVKQLTSNMEYIKYANMYNQTPEKLVAKDPVFAEKYLYSQKDSEQHFQQLSSQYEKESRWLDLMALFIYKLLKTPTTDDYRSLLHLLEKHLNEKDRVVVLEKISTQIPDFLLLQKYLFDHYVSSYNMGEIFKITKRQEFHLSENQAQTFGDLLNDYDLRPHSLQPEMLKSLMSTVIKFFPEKAERLLHKSVTTLLQAHELPYIKEWLSSFKEVQPQLSLFEKLDTMYEISEDLDQMQTLGELYVEFEQFDKAIECFSWEMELKPTEVKPVQCLMNIYRELGMDQEADAYRHLCINLQRQA
;
A
#
# COMPACT_ATOMS: atom_id res chain seq x y z
N MET A 1 14.47 -4.77 -12.90
CA MET A 1 13.39 -5.76 -13.07
C MET A 1 12.10 -5.11 -12.60
N LYS A 2 10.98 -5.30 -13.30
CA LYS A 2 9.67 -4.95 -12.73
C LYS A 2 9.51 -5.74 -11.42
N GLN A 3 8.92 -5.15 -10.37
CA GLN A 3 8.85 -5.76 -9.03
C GLN A 3 8.22 -7.16 -9.01
N ASP A 4 7.50 -7.56 -10.06
CA ASP A 4 6.77 -8.83 -10.12
C ASP A 4 7.42 -9.94 -10.95
N GLU A 5 8.60 -9.69 -11.54
CA GLU A 5 9.26 -10.67 -12.42
C GLU A 5 10.23 -11.59 -11.64
N PHE A 6 10.12 -12.90 -11.86
CA PHE A 6 11.02 -13.89 -11.24
C PHE A 6 11.32 -15.06 -12.19
N LEU A 7 12.33 -15.86 -11.83
CA LEU A 7 12.77 -17.02 -12.61
C LEU A 7 12.29 -18.33 -11.98
N LEU A 8 11.56 -19.12 -12.77
CA LEU A 8 11.27 -20.52 -12.49
C LEU A 8 12.24 -21.40 -13.29
N TYR A 9 12.88 -22.36 -12.62
CA TYR A 9 13.78 -23.32 -13.26
C TYR A 9 13.05 -24.64 -13.51
N ASP A 10 12.84 -24.98 -14.78
CA ASP A 10 12.28 -26.26 -15.21
C ASP A 10 13.37 -27.09 -15.90
N TYR A 11 13.91 -28.07 -15.18
CA TYR A 11 15.14 -28.81 -15.54
C TYR A 11 16.33 -27.88 -15.85
N HIS A 12 16.62 -27.65 -17.13
CA HIS A 12 17.71 -26.80 -17.62
C HIS A 12 17.23 -25.49 -18.25
N LYS A 13 15.91 -25.23 -18.26
CA LYS A 13 15.34 -24.02 -18.84
C LYS A 13 14.94 -23.06 -17.72
N SER A 14 15.38 -21.81 -17.84
CA SER A 14 14.87 -20.70 -17.04
C SER A 14 13.64 -20.10 -17.73
N ILE A 15 12.53 -20.06 -17.01
CA ILE A 15 11.27 -19.49 -17.46
C ILE A 15 11.06 -18.21 -16.68
N GLN A 16 10.97 -17.08 -17.37
CA GLN A 16 10.62 -15.80 -16.76
C GLN A 16 9.11 -15.73 -16.57
N LEU A 17 8.69 -15.46 -15.34
CA LEU A 17 7.29 -15.34 -14.94
C LEU A 17 7.03 -13.98 -14.32
N HIS A 18 5.81 -13.49 -14.44
CA HIS A 18 5.26 -12.40 -13.65
C HIS A 18 4.15 -12.94 -12.74
N ALA A 19 4.19 -12.61 -11.46
CA ALA A 19 3.10 -12.94 -10.54
C ALA A 19 1.89 -12.05 -10.84
N GLU A 20 0.69 -12.64 -10.85
CA GLU A 20 -0.57 -11.90 -10.96
C GLU A 20 -1.21 -11.74 -9.57
N ARG A 21 -1.26 -12.83 -8.81
CA ARG A 21 -1.87 -12.85 -7.48
C ARG A 21 -1.45 -14.06 -6.67
N ALA A 22 -1.59 -13.96 -5.36
CA ALA A 22 -1.44 -15.08 -4.44
C ALA A 22 -2.69 -15.28 -3.59
N THR A 23 -2.91 -16.51 -3.16
CA THR A 23 -3.93 -16.84 -2.17
C THR A 23 -3.33 -17.62 -1.00
N PHE A 24 -3.79 -17.29 0.21
CA PHE A 24 -3.51 -17.98 1.45
C PHE A 24 -4.77 -18.75 1.87
N TYR A 25 -4.70 -20.07 1.88
CA TYR A 25 -5.86 -20.92 2.16
C TYR A 25 -5.46 -22.17 2.93
N LEU A 26 -5.94 -22.26 4.18
CA LEU A 26 -5.50 -23.30 5.12
C LEU A 26 -3.97 -23.27 5.22
N GLN A 27 -3.32 -24.43 5.09
CA GLN A 27 -1.86 -24.58 5.16
C GLN A 27 -1.14 -24.34 3.83
N GLY A 28 -1.87 -23.97 2.77
CA GLY A 28 -1.33 -23.82 1.43
C GLY A 28 -1.37 -22.38 0.95
N GLU A 29 -0.27 -21.95 0.35
CA GLU A 29 -0.17 -20.70 -0.38
C GLU A 29 0.03 -21.00 -1.86
N ILE A 30 -0.67 -20.27 -2.73
CA ILE A 30 -0.64 -20.50 -4.18
C ILE A 30 -0.43 -19.18 -4.88
N ILE A 31 0.59 -19.10 -5.72
CA ILE A 31 0.82 -17.95 -6.61
C ILE A 31 0.39 -18.34 -8.02
N GLU A 32 -0.50 -17.55 -8.61
CA GLU A 32 -0.82 -17.60 -10.03
C GLU A 32 0.11 -16.63 -10.77
N ALA A 33 0.86 -17.15 -11.74
CA ALA A 33 1.86 -16.40 -12.48
C ALA A 33 1.79 -16.72 -13.98
N PHE A 34 2.23 -15.79 -14.80
CA PHE A 34 2.14 -15.90 -16.25
C PHE A 34 3.50 -15.68 -16.91
N THR A 35 3.70 -16.29 -18.07
CA THR A 35 4.79 -15.92 -18.99
C THR A 35 4.38 -14.75 -19.87
N ASN A 36 5.34 -14.13 -20.57
CA ASN A 36 5.04 -13.12 -21.59
C ASN A 36 4.14 -13.65 -22.72
N GLY A 37 4.11 -14.97 -22.94
CA GLY A 37 3.22 -15.65 -23.90
C GLY A 37 1.84 -16.00 -23.35
N GLN A 38 1.45 -15.44 -22.19
CA GLN A 38 0.19 -15.71 -21.47
C GLN A 38 -0.01 -17.16 -21.03
N GLU A 39 1.06 -17.94 -20.95
CA GLU A 39 0.99 -19.29 -20.36
C GLU A 39 0.93 -19.20 -18.83
N VAL A 40 -0.01 -19.92 -18.23
CA VAL A 40 -0.29 -19.87 -16.79
C VAL A 40 0.51 -20.92 -16.03
N TYR A 41 1.08 -20.50 -14.90
CA TYR A 41 1.79 -21.33 -13.93
C TYR A 41 1.19 -21.13 -12.54
N TYR A 42 1.06 -22.23 -11.80
CA TYR A 42 0.72 -22.19 -10.38
C TYR A 42 1.90 -22.67 -9.57
N LEU A 43 2.44 -21.80 -8.72
CA LEU A 43 3.45 -22.14 -7.73
C LEU A 43 2.74 -22.54 -6.44
N LEU A 44 3.13 -23.69 -5.89
CA LEU A 44 2.51 -24.24 -4.70
C LEU A 44 3.48 -24.16 -3.53
N PHE A 45 2.98 -23.66 -2.41
CA PHE A 45 3.68 -23.57 -1.14
C PHE A 45 2.85 -24.30 -0.08
N PHE A 46 3.53 -24.76 0.96
CA PHE A 46 2.90 -25.31 2.15
C PHE A 46 3.61 -24.80 3.38
N LYS A 47 2.89 -24.06 4.24
CA LYS A 47 3.46 -23.35 5.38
C LYS A 47 4.66 -22.49 4.95
N GLN A 48 4.46 -21.70 3.89
CA GLN A 48 5.43 -20.77 3.29
C GLN A 48 6.67 -21.42 2.66
N GLN A 49 6.73 -22.76 2.59
CA GLN A 49 7.81 -23.50 1.95
C GLN A 49 7.43 -23.90 0.53
N PHE A 50 8.28 -23.56 -0.44
CA PHE A 50 8.03 -23.88 -1.84
C PHE A 50 8.06 -25.39 -2.10
N LEU A 51 6.97 -25.90 -2.69
CA LEU A 51 6.82 -27.30 -3.04
C LEU A 51 7.33 -27.56 -4.46
N THR A 52 6.66 -26.96 -5.44
CA THR A 52 6.90 -27.08 -6.88
C THR A 52 6.02 -26.07 -7.65
N ALA A 53 6.17 -26.00 -8.97
CA ALA A 53 5.31 -25.24 -9.86
C ALA A 53 4.78 -26.10 -11.01
N PHE A 54 3.55 -25.85 -11.45
CA PHE A 54 2.92 -26.53 -12.58
C PHE A 54 2.43 -25.55 -13.64
N LYS A 55 2.74 -25.86 -14.90
CA LYS A 55 2.08 -25.21 -16.04
C LYS A 55 0.65 -25.73 -16.17
N ALA A 56 -0.31 -24.82 -16.35
CA ALA A 56 -1.73 -25.14 -16.44
C ALA A 56 -2.33 -24.66 -17.77
N LYS A 57 -3.17 -25.50 -18.37
CA LYS A 57 -4.07 -25.06 -19.47
C LYS A 57 -5.42 -24.58 -18.95
N SER A 58 -5.89 -25.18 -17.86
CA SER A 58 -7.17 -24.85 -17.21
C SER A 58 -7.19 -25.42 -15.81
N LEU A 59 -7.85 -24.74 -14.87
CA LEU A 59 -8.11 -25.28 -13.54
C LEU A 59 -9.32 -26.21 -13.54
N ARG A 60 -9.21 -27.32 -12.81
CA ARG A 60 -10.34 -28.23 -12.60
C ARG A 60 -11.37 -27.57 -11.67
N ARG A 61 -12.66 -27.63 -12.05
CA ARG A 61 -13.76 -27.21 -11.17
C ARG A 61 -13.79 -28.01 -9.88
N ARG A 62 -14.08 -27.31 -8.79
CA ARG A 62 -14.09 -27.73 -7.38
C ARG A 62 -12.73 -28.24 -6.89
N SER A 63 -11.65 -27.92 -7.60
CA SER A 63 -10.30 -28.26 -7.15
C SER A 63 -9.92 -27.50 -5.89
N PHE A 64 -8.92 -27.99 -5.16
CA PHE A 64 -8.32 -27.24 -4.06
C PHE A 64 -7.90 -25.83 -4.47
N ILE A 65 -7.19 -25.68 -5.60
CA ILE A 65 -6.70 -24.38 -6.10
C ILE A 65 -7.87 -23.43 -6.41
N GLU A 66 -8.91 -23.91 -7.09
CA GLU A 66 -10.09 -23.08 -7.36
C GLU A 66 -10.78 -22.63 -6.06
N LYS A 67 -10.87 -23.50 -5.05
CA LYS A 67 -11.41 -23.13 -3.74
C LYS A 67 -10.52 -22.13 -3.02
N ALA A 68 -9.20 -22.28 -3.10
CA ALA A 68 -8.25 -21.36 -2.50
C ALA A 68 -8.42 -19.95 -3.06
N PHE A 69 -8.57 -19.76 -4.37
CA PHE A 69 -8.83 -18.42 -4.92
C PHE A 69 -10.24 -17.90 -4.65
N LYS A 70 -11.23 -18.76 -4.33
CA LYS A 70 -12.61 -18.33 -4.01
C LYS A 70 -12.88 -18.09 -2.52
N GLN A 71 -12.15 -18.77 -1.64
CA GLN A 71 -12.41 -18.83 -0.20
C GLN A 71 -11.18 -18.49 0.64
N GLY A 72 -10.02 -18.40 0.00
CA GLY A 72 -8.76 -17.94 0.60
C GLY A 72 -8.69 -16.43 0.72
N MET A 73 -7.60 -15.98 1.31
CA MET A 73 -7.24 -14.57 1.42
C MET A 73 -6.35 -14.24 0.22
N VAL A 74 -6.90 -13.48 -0.73
CA VAL A 74 -6.29 -13.24 -2.04
C VAL A 74 -5.64 -11.86 -2.08
N PHE A 75 -4.43 -11.79 -2.62
CA PHE A 75 -3.65 -10.57 -2.78
C PHE A 75 -3.18 -10.44 -4.23
N GLU A 76 -3.57 -9.35 -4.89
CA GLU A 76 -3.14 -9.03 -6.25
C GLU A 76 -1.72 -8.44 -6.25
N ALA A 77 -0.91 -8.78 -7.25
CA ALA A 77 0.44 -8.26 -7.46
C ALA A 77 0.40 -6.79 -7.96
N PRO A 78 1.43 -5.97 -7.68
CA PRO A 78 2.57 -6.25 -6.78
C PRO A 78 2.13 -6.30 -5.32
N HIS A 79 2.62 -7.25 -4.54
CA HIS A 79 2.32 -7.33 -3.10
C HIS A 79 3.48 -7.93 -2.31
N PRO A 80 3.90 -7.32 -1.16
CA PRO A 80 5.05 -7.82 -0.39
C PRO A 80 4.96 -9.28 0.01
N PHE A 81 3.75 -9.78 0.31
CA PHE A 81 3.57 -11.22 0.63
C PHE A 81 3.94 -12.15 -0.53
N ILE A 82 3.73 -11.72 -1.78
CA ILE A 82 4.12 -12.48 -2.98
C ILE A 82 5.64 -12.47 -3.08
N GLU A 83 6.25 -11.29 -2.97
CA GLU A 83 7.71 -11.11 -3.03
C GLU A 83 8.40 -11.97 -1.96
N ILE A 84 7.93 -11.93 -0.71
CA ILE A 84 8.48 -12.74 0.39
C ILE A 84 8.42 -14.25 0.10
N LEU A 85 7.30 -14.75 -0.42
CA LEU A 85 7.16 -16.17 -0.77
C LEU A 85 8.17 -16.56 -1.85
N LEU A 86 8.41 -15.69 -2.83
CA LEU A 86 9.37 -15.93 -3.91
C LEU A 86 10.82 -15.85 -3.41
N ASP A 87 11.16 -14.80 -2.65
CA ASP A 87 12.52 -14.49 -2.19
C ASP A 87 13.01 -15.40 -1.07
N SER A 88 12.10 -15.95 -0.26
CA SER A 88 12.45 -16.88 0.83
C SER A 88 12.72 -18.31 0.32
N ASN A 89 12.48 -18.59 -0.97
CA ASN A 89 12.50 -19.94 -1.53
C ASN A 89 13.43 -20.17 -2.76
N PRO A 90 14.56 -19.46 -2.97
CA PRO A 90 15.42 -19.70 -4.12
C PRO A 90 16.27 -20.98 -3.96
N PRO A 91 16.51 -21.74 -5.04
CA PRO A 91 15.95 -21.57 -6.38
C PRO A 91 14.55 -22.19 -6.51
N LEU A 92 13.61 -21.46 -7.13
CA LEU A 92 12.28 -21.96 -7.48
C LEU A 92 12.39 -22.97 -8.62
N LYS A 93 12.38 -24.27 -8.29
CA LYS A 93 12.53 -25.37 -9.25
C LYS A 93 11.23 -26.14 -9.44
N SER A 94 10.75 -26.25 -10.67
CA SER A 94 9.69 -27.20 -11.01
C SER A 94 10.25 -28.62 -10.97
N ILE A 95 9.58 -29.50 -10.23
CA ILE A 95 9.95 -30.91 -10.09
C ILE A 95 8.79 -31.81 -10.50
N SER A 96 9.13 -32.99 -11.04
CA SER A 96 8.14 -34.00 -11.42
C SER A 96 7.34 -34.51 -10.21
N PHE A 97 6.15 -35.06 -10.46
CA PHE A 97 5.31 -35.65 -9.41
C PHE A 97 6.06 -36.71 -8.58
N ASN A 98 6.86 -37.57 -9.20
CA ASN A 98 7.62 -38.60 -8.49
C ASN A 98 8.70 -38.00 -7.59
N GLN A 99 9.38 -36.94 -8.04
CA GLN A 99 10.35 -36.22 -7.21
C GLN A 99 9.66 -35.51 -6.05
N LEU A 100 8.52 -34.86 -6.31
CA LEU A 100 7.70 -34.23 -5.28
C LEU A 100 7.24 -35.25 -4.25
N ASN A 101 6.69 -36.40 -4.66
CA ASN A 101 6.20 -37.43 -3.74
C ASN A 101 7.29 -37.94 -2.79
N LYS A 102 8.53 -38.09 -3.30
CA LYS A 102 9.72 -38.42 -2.50
C LYS A 102 10.10 -37.30 -1.54
N LYS A 103 10.17 -36.05 -2.02
CA LYS A 103 10.44 -34.86 -1.20
C LYS A 103 9.43 -34.76 -0.05
N LEU A 104 8.13 -34.88 -0.36
CA LEU A 104 7.07 -34.79 0.64
C LEU A 104 7.19 -35.87 1.72
N GLN A 105 7.57 -37.09 1.35
CA GLN A 105 7.76 -38.18 2.30
C GLN A 105 8.95 -37.97 3.25
N MET A 106 9.98 -37.24 2.81
CA MET A 106 11.15 -36.95 3.64
C MET A 106 10.96 -35.72 4.53
N THR A 107 10.16 -34.74 4.09
CA THR A 107 10.06 -33.43 4.73
C THR A 107 8.84 -33.30 5.65
N TYR A 108 7.73 -33.95 5.32
CA TYR A 108 6.46 -33.75 6.02
C TYR A 108 5.93 -35.03 6.64
N THR A 109 5.02 -34.88 7.60
CA THR A 109 4.27 -36.02 8.13
C THR A 109 3.43 -36.69 7.03
N LEU A 110 3.07 -37.96 7.18
CA LEU A 110 2.26 -38.65 6.17
C LEU A 110 0.86 -38.02 6.02
N GLN A 111 0.32 -37.42 7.09
CA GLN A 111 -0.92 -36.66 7.07
C GLN A 111 -0.79 -35.37 6.25
N GLU A 112 0.26 -34.58 6.49
CA GLU A 112 0.54 -33.38 5.69
C GLU A 112 0.82 -33.73 4.24
N LYS A 113 1.62 -34.77 3.97
CA LYS A 113 1.82 -35.32 2.62
C LYS A 113 0.48 -35.65 1.96
N ALA A 114 -0.38 -36.40 2.62
CA ALA A 114 -1.71 -36.75 2.11
C ALA A 114 -2.56 -35.50 1.82
N PHE A 115 -2.49 -34.48 2.67
CA PHE A 115 -3.21 -33.23 2.49
C PHE A 115 -2.65 -32.40 1.31
N ILE A 116 -1.33 -32.25 1.20
CA ILE A 116 -0.65 -31.57 0.09
C ILE A 116 -0.98 -32.23 -1.25
N LEU A 117 -1.05 -33.57 -1.31
CA LEU A 117 -1.44 -34.28 -2.54
C LEU A 117 -2.82 -33.86 -3.06
N THR A 118 -3.73 -33.38 -2.21
CA THR A 118 -5.04 -32.85 -2.63
C THR A 118 -4.93 -31.57 -3.46
N PHE A 119 -3.82 -30.83 -3.36
CA PHE A 119 -3.60 -29.57 -4.07
C PHE A 119 -3.40 -29.83 -5.57
N LEU A 120 -2.96 -31.04 -5.93
CA LEU A 120 -2.46 -31.40 -7.25
C LEU A 120 -3.55 -31.88 -8.22
N GLU A 121 -4.83 -31.88 -7.85
CA GLU A 121 -5.90 -32.52 -8.63
C GLU A 121 -6.26 -31.83 -9.95
N SER A 122 -5.70 -30.64 -10.18
CA SER A 122 -5.73 -29.93 -11.47
C SER A 122 -4.60 -30.36 -12.42
N PHE A 123 -3.54 -31.01 -11.92
CA PHE A 123 -2.34 -31.35 -12.69
C PHE A 123 -2.09 -32.86 -12.79
N ILE A 124 -2.50 -33.61 -11.76
CA ILE A 124 -2.30 -35.05 -11.64
C ILE A 124 -3.66 -35.75 -11.67
N GLN A 125 -3.69 -36.95 -12.24
CA GLN A 125 -4.92 -37.73 -12.34
C GLN A 125 -5.48 -38.03 -10.94
N LYS A 126 -6.76 -37.72 -10.74
CA LYS A 126 -7.42 -37.90 -9.43
C LYS A 126 -7.36 -39.33 -8.90
N LYS A 127 -7.37 -40.34 -9.79
CA LYS A 127 -7.19 -41.75 -9.41
C LYS A 127 -5.80 -41.99 -8.81
N GLN A 128 -4.75 -41.52 -9.48
CA GLN A 128 -3.37 -41.65 -8.99
C GLN A 128 -3.20 -40.99 -7.62
N LEU A 129 -3.71 -39.77 -7.43
CA LEU A 129 -3.68 -39.10 -6.13
C LEU A 129 -4.48 -39.86 -5.06
N PHE A 130 -5.65 -40.39 -5.42
CA PHE A 130 -6.47 -41.19 -4.52
C PHE A 130 -5.75 -42.45 -4.07
N ASP A 131 -5.07 -43.15 -4.98
CA ASP A 131 -4.35 -44.39 -4.71
C ASP A 131 -3.14 -44.12 -3.78
N GLU A 132 -2.38 -43.05 -4.02
CA GLU A 132 -1.27 -42.61 -3.15
C GLU A 132 -1.74 -42.19 -1.74
N ILE A 133 -2.85 -41.46 -1.62
CA ILE A 133 -3.41 -41.12 -0.30
C ILE A 133 -3.94 -42.37 0.39
N SER A 134 -4.57 -43.29 -0.36
CA SER A 134 -5.12 -44.53 0.19
C SER A 134 -4.02 -45.49 0.65
N SER A 135 -2.84 -45.51 0.01
CA SER A 135 -1.73 -46.35 0.47
C SER A 135 -1.27 -45.95 1.87
N ILE A 136 -1.22 -44.65 2.16
CA ILE A 136 -0.90 -44.12 3.49
C ILE A 136 -1.89 -44.62 4.54
N PHE A 137 -3.20 -44.63 4.22
CA PHE A 137 -4.22 -45.22 5.10
C PHE A 137 -3.94 -46.70 5.38
N TYR A 138 -3.63 -47.48 4.34
CA TYR A 138 -3.36 -48.91 4.50
C TYR A 138 -2.07 -49.19 5.28
N ASP A 139 -1.05 -48.34 5.14
CA ASP A 139 0.16 -48.41 5.95
C ASP A 139 -0.15 -48.24 7.44
N TYR A 140 -0.91 -47.19 7.79
CA TYR A 140 -1.34 -46.98 9.17
C TYR A 140 -2.22 -48.12 9.71
N ARG A 141 -3.12 -48.65 8.88
CA ARG A 141 -3.98 -49.78 9.26
C ARG A 141 -3.14 -51.05 9.53
N ARG A 142 -2.17 -51.37 8.67
CA ARG A 142 -1.28 -52.53 8.84
C ARG A 142 -0.42 -52.42 10.10
N ASN A 143 -0.01 -51.21 10.45
CA ASN A 143 0.81 -50.93 11.63
C ASN A 143 -0.02 -50.74 12.92
N GLY A 144 -1.34 -50.97 12.89
CA GLY A 144 -2.21 -50.81 14.06
C GLY A 144 -2.48 -49.36 14.48
N GLN A 145 -2.04 -48.38 13.70
CA GLN A 145 -2.17 -46.94 13.98
C GLN A 145 -3.54 -46.41 13.50
N LEU A 146 -4.62 -47.00 14.01
CA LEU A 146 -6.00 -46.76 13.53
C LEU A 146 -6.44 -45.30 13.64
N SER A 147 -5.99 -44.57 14.67
CA SER A 147 -6.27 -43.14 14.82
C SER A 147 -5.69 -42.32 13.67
N MET A 148 -4.42 -42.56 13.30
CA MET A 148 -3.77 -41.88 12.19
C MET A 148 -4.37 -42.30 10.85
N GLY A 149 -4.72 -43.58 10.69
CA GLY A 149 -5.49 -44.06 9.55
C GLY A 149 -6.81 -43.29 9.39
N TYR A 150 -7.54 -43.06 10.48
CA TYR A 150 -8.80 -42.31 10.41
C TYR A 150 -8.62 -40.83 10.04
N GLN A 151 -7.48 -40.20 10.35
CA GLN A 151 -7.14 -38.85 9.86
C GLN A 151 -7.02 -38.83 8.34
N ILE A 152 -6.37 -39.85 7.76
CA ILE A 152 -6.31 -40.01 6.30
C ILE A 152 -7.71 -40.21 5.71
N VAL A 153 -8.60 -40.93 6.40
CA VAL A 153 -10.01 -41.05 5.99
C VAL A 153 -10.70 -39.67 5.96
N GLN A 154 -10.42 -38.76 6.90
CA GLN A 154 -10.97 -37.40 6.85
C GLN A 154 -10.45 -36.60 5.64
N ILE A 155 -9.17 -36.74 5.30
CA ILE A 155 -8.59 -36.12 4.10
C ILE A 155 -9.27 -36.67 2.84
N LEU A 156 -9.39 -38.01 2.74
CA LEU A 156 -10.08 -38.68 1.63
C LEU A 156 -11.56 -38.29 1.53
N LYS A 157 -12.24 -38.08 2.66
CA LYS A 157 -13.63 -37.58 2.71
C LYS A 157 -13.74 -36.18 2.12
N GLY A 158 -12.77 -35.30 2.37
CA GLY A 158 -12.71 -33.98 1.73
C GLY A 158 -12.39 -34.05 0.23
N PHE A 159 -11.52 -34.97 -0.16
CA PHE A 159 -10.99 -35.09 -1.53
C PHE A 159 -11.93 -35.82 -2.51
N ALA A 160 -12.50 -36.94 -2.08
CA ALA A 160 -13.33 -37.83 -2.88
C ALA A 160 -14.54 -38.38 -2.07
N PRO A 161 -15.44 -37.51 -1.58
CA PRO A 161 -16.53 -37.88 -0.67
C PRO A 161 -17.48 -38.96 -1.22
N ASN A 162 -17.65 -38.99 -2.55
CA ASN A 162 -18.57 -39.92 -3.21
C ASN A 162 -17.95 -41.29 -3.53
N HIS A 163 -16.65 -41.48 -3.28
CA HIS A 163 -15.96 -42.73 -3.59
C HIS A 163 -16.43 -43.86 -2.66
N ARG A 164 -16.65 -45.06 -3.22
CA ARG A 164 -17.18 -46.22 -2.48
C ARG A 164 -16.36 -46.56 -1.24
N LEU A 165 -15.03 -46.61 -1.38
CA LEU A 165 -14.11 -46.89 -0.26
C LEU A 165 -14.28 -45.86 0.87
N VAL A 166 -14.39 -44.58 0.53
CA VAL A 166 -14.51 -43.49 1.51
C VAL A 166 -15.81 -43.60 2.29
N LYS A 167 -16.93 -43.88 1.61
CA LYS A 167 -18.22 -44.12 2.27
C LYS A 167 -18.15 -45.31 3.23
N GLN A 168 -17.57 -46.42 2.79
CA GLN A 168 -17.41 -47.63 3.61
C GLN A 168 -16.51 -47.39 4.84
N LEU A 169 -15.38 -46.72 4.69
CA LEU A 169 -14.46 -46.42 5.79
C LEU A 169 -15.06 -45.44 6.80
N THR A 170 -15.83 -44.46 6.33
CA THR A 170 -16.47 -43.46 7.22
C THR A 170 -17.59 -44.08 8.06
N SER A 171 -18.29 -45.11 7.54
CA SER A 171 -19.37 -45.80 8.24
C SER A 171 -18.92 -47.05 9.01
N ASN A 172 -17.63 -47.37 9.01
CA ASN A 172 -17.13 -48.60 9.63
C ASN A 172 -17.10 -48.47 11.16
N MET A 173 -17.70 -49.46 11.85
CA MET A 173 -17.80 -49.54 13.30
C MET A 173 -16.44 -49.48 14.00
N GLU A 174 -15.37 -50.00 13.39
CA GLU A 174 -13.99 -49.95 13.90
C GLU A 174 -13.51 -48.51 14.16
N TYR A 175 -14.08 -47.53 13.45
CA TYR A 175 -13.66 -46.14 13.52
C TYR A 175 -14.59 -45.21 14.31
N ILE A 176 -15.70 -45.72 14.88
CA ILE A 176 -16.67 -44.89 15.63
C ILE A 176 -16.00 -44.13 16.78
N LYS A 177 -15.11 -44.78 17.53
CA LYS A 177 -14.38 -44.15 18.63
C LYS A 177 -13.59 -42.92 18.16
N TYR A 178 -12.97 -42.99 16.98
CA TYR A 178 -12.21 -41.89 16.39
C TYR A 178 -13.12 -40.84 15.77
N ALA A 179 -14.24 -41.25 15.16
CA ALA A 179 -15.26 -40.34 14.64
C ALA A 179 -15.81 -39.41 15.72
N ASN A 180 -16.11 -39.95 16.91
CA ASN A 180 -16.59 -39.17 18.05
C ASN A 180 -15.60 -38.11 18.54
N MET A 181 -14.29 -38.25 18.25
CA MET A 181 -13.30 -37.24 18.61
C MET A 181 -13.49 -35.94 17.84
N TYR A 182 -14.05 -35.98 16.63
CA TYR A 182 -14.32 -34.81 15.80
C TYR A 182 -15.55 -34.02 16.24
N ASN A 183 -16.28 -34.53 17.23
CA ASN A 183 -17.35 -33.81 17.92
C ASN A 183 -16.85 -33.14 19.21
N GLN A 184 -15.53 -33.21 19.52
CA GLN A 184 -14.93 -32.58 20.70
C GLN A 184 -14.58 -31.11 20.43
N THR A 185 -14.16 -30.39 21.49
CA THR A 185 -13.76 -28.98 21.36
C THR A 185 -12.53 -28.81 20.46
N PRO A 186 -12.41 -27.67 19.74
CA PRO A 186 -11.32 -27.44 18.79
C PRO A 186 -9.92 -27.59 19.41
N GLU A 187 -9.71 -27.22 20.67
CA GLU A 187 -8.39 -27.29 21.32
C GLU A 187 -7.89 -28.74 21.43
N LYS A 188 -8.79 -29.68 21.74
CA LYS A 188 -8.47 -31.11 21.81
C LYS A 188 -8.24 -31.70 20.43
N LEU A 189 -8.83 -31.11 19.39
CA LEU A 189 -8.64 -31.52 18.00
C LEU A 189 -7.30 -31.06 17.45
N VAL A 190 -6.85 -29.84 17.74
CA VAL A 190 -5.55 -29.31 17.28
C VAL A 190 -4.39 -30.24 17.66
N ALA A 191 -4.40 -30.76 18.89
CA ALA A 191 -3.34 -31.67 19.36
C ALA A 191 -3.36 -33.06 18.69
N LYS A 192 -4.52 -33.49 18.16
CA LYS A 192 -4.71 -34.83 17.60
C LYS A 192 -4.62 -34.83 16.09
N ASP A 193 -5.35 -33.94 15.43
CA ASP A 193 -5.41 -33.79 13.98
C ASP A 193 -5.34 -32.29 13.62
N PRO A 194 -4.12 -31.73 13.52
CA PRO A 194 -3.92 -30.31 13.25
C PRO A 194 -4.46 -29.90 11.88
N VAL A 195 -4.40 -30.79 10.87
CA VAL A 195 -4.88 -30.52 9.51
C VAL A 195 -6.40 -30.35 9.51
N PHE A 196 -7.13 -31.26 10.18
CA PHE A 196 -8.58 -31.12 10.27
C PHE A 196 -8.99 -29.95 11.17
N ALA A 197 -8.30 -29.75 12.29
CA ALA A 197 -8.61 -28.68 13.24
C ALA A 197 -8.52 -27.31 12.56
N GLU A 198 -7.44 -27.04 11.81
CA GLU A 198 -7.28 -25.80 11.07
C GLU A 198 -8.39 -25.61 10.03
N LYS A 199 -8.75 -26.66 9.28
CA LYS A 199 -9.87 -26.61 8.34
C LYS A 199 -11.19 -26.24 9.01
N TYR A 200 -11.46 -26.78 10.19
CA TYR A 200 -12.66 -26.45 10.96
C TYR A 200 -12.62 -24.99 11.44
N LEU A 201 -11.53 -24.57 12.09
CA LEU A 201 -11.34 -23.20 12.58
C LEU A 201 -11.46 -22.18 11.42
N TYR A 202 -10.80 -22.44 10.30
CA TYR A 202 -10.85 -21.58 9.11
C TYR A 202 -12.27 -21.42 8.55
N SER A 203 -13.08 -22.49 8.58
CA SER A 203 -14.47 -22.42 8.13
C SER A 203 -15.37 -21.55 9.01
N GLN A 204 -14.95 -21.32 10.25
CA GLN A 204 -15.66 -20.51 11.26
C GLN A 204 -14.87 -19.24 11.65
N LYS A 205 -13.87 -18.83 10.86
CA LYS A 205 -12.94 -17.73 11.19
C LYS A 205 -13.59 -16.35 11.39
N ASP A 206 -14.87 -16.23 11.07
CA ASP A 206 -15.67 -15.02 11.33
C ASP A 206 -16.12 -14.92 12.79
N SER A 207 -16.11 -16.03 13.53
CA SER A 207 -16.36 -16.06 14.97
C SER A 207 -15.09 -15.65 15.72
N GLU A 208 -15.22 -14.70 16.66
CA GLU A 208 -14.08 -14.21 17.44
C GLU A 208 -13.31 -15.34 18.14
N GLN A 209 -14.00 -16.30 18.75
CA GLN A 209 -13.37 -17.44 19.41
C GLN A 209 -12.51 -18.28 18.45
N HIS A 210 -13.06 -18.59 17.27
CA HIS A 210 -12.37 -19.42 16.28
C HIS A 210 -11.22 -18.65 15.60
N PHE A 211 -11.39 -17.34 15.39
CA PHE A 211 -10.33 -16.45 14.95
C PHE A 211 -9.15 -16.47 15.91
N GLN A 212 -9.38 -16.26 17.21
CA GLN A 212 -8.31 -16.25 18.22
C GLN A 212 -7.59 -17.61 18.31
N GLN A 213 -8.33 -18.72 18.24
CA GLN A 213 -7.74 -20.06 18.20
C GLN A 213 -6.87 -20.27 16.96
N LEU A 214 -7.34 -19.84 15.78
CA LEU A 214 -6.59 -19.95 14.53
C LEU A 214 -5.34 -19.06 14.55
N SER A 215 -5.47 -17.83 15.02
CA SER A 215 -4.36 -16.88 15.18
C SER A 215 -3.28 -17.44 16.11
N SER A 216 -3.67 -17.99 17.27
CA SER A 216 -2.75 -18.63 18.21
C SER A 216 -2.06 -19.86 17.60
N GLN A 217 -2.78 -20.65 16.79
CA GLN A 217 -2.18 -21.76 16.08
C GLN A 217 -1.10 -21.28 15.09
N TYR A 218 -1.40 -20.26 14.28
CA TYR A 218 -0.44 -19.71 13.32
C TYR A 218 0.78 -19.12 14.02
N GLU A 219 0.60 -18.42 15.13
CA GLU A 219 1.71 -17.90 15.93
C GLU A 219 2.61 -19.03 16.47
N LYS A 220 2.01 -20.08 17.04
CA LYS A 220 2.73 -21.26 17.54
C LYS A 220 3.52 -21.98 16.45
N GLU A 221 2.96 -22.06 15.24
CA GLU A 221 3.61 -22.66 14.08
C GLU A 221 4.60 -21.71 13.38
N SER A 222 4.82 -20.49 13.91
CA SER A 222 5.65 -19.44 13.30
C SER A 222 5.19 -19.07 11.87
N ARG A 223 3.89 -19.22 11.60
CA ARG A 223 3.24 -18.93 10.33
C ARG A 223 2.77 -17.49 10.24
N TRP A 224 3.73 -16.56 10.30
CA TRP A 224 3.44 -15.14 10.43
C TRP A 224 2.78 -14.52 9.18
N LEU A 225 3.09 -14.97 7.96
CA LEU A 225 2.38 -14.51 6.75
C LEU A 225 0.89 -14.89 6.77
N ASP A 226 0.58 -16.12 7.16
CA ASP A 226 -0.80 -16.59 7.30
C ASP A 226 -1.55 -15.78 8.36
N LEU A 227 -0.87 -15.47 9.47
CA LEU A 227 -1.40 -14.64 10.54
C LEU A 227 -1.68 -13.21 10.08
N MET A 228 -0.75 -12.59 9.35
CA MET A 228 -0.99 -11.26 8.75
C MET A 228 -2.16 -11.30 7.78
N ALA A 229 -2.22 -12.29 6.88
CA ALA A 229 -3.33 -12.44 5.95
C ALA A 229 -4.67 -12.59 6.67
N LEU A 230 -4.70 -13.33 7.77
CA LEU A 230 -5.87 -13.52 8.62
C LEU A 230 -6.32 -12.21 9.30
N PHE A 231 -5.39 -11.42 9.83
CA PHE A 231 -5.69 -10.11 10.40
C PHE A 231 -6.17 -9.12 9.34
N ILE A 232 -5.57 -9.10 8.14
CA ILE A 232 -6.04 -8.27 7.02
C ILE A 232 -7.48 -8.65 6.67
N TYR A 233 -7.77 -9.95 6.52
CA TYR A 233 -9.14 -10.42 6.26
C TYR A 233 -10.14 -9.93 7.32
N LYS A 234 -9.79 -10.05 8.61
CA LYS A 234 -10.67 -9.61 9.70
C LYS A 234 -10.87 -8.09 9.68
N LEU A 235 -9.79 -7.33 9.51
CA LEU A 235 -9.83 -5.87 9.49
C LEU A 235 -10.68 -5.34 8.34
N LEU A 236 -10.58 -5.96 7.15
CA LEU A 236 -11.40 -5.60 5.98
C LEU A 236 -12.89 -5.87 6.19
N LYS A 237 -13.25 -6.85 7.03
CA LYS A 237 -14.63 -7.23 7.30
C LYS A 237 -15.23 -6.46 8.47
N THR A 238 -14.48 -6.32 9.56
CA THR A 238 -14.86 -5.65 10.79
C THR A 238 -13.66 -4.86 11.31
N PRO A 239 -13.48 -3.60 10.87
CA PRO A 239 -12.35 -2.79 11.30
C PRO A 239 -12.40 -2.53 12.82
N THR A 240 -11.38 -2.96 13.55
CA THR A 240 -11.22 -2.66 14.97
C THR A 240 -9.82 -2.13 15.27
N THR A 241 -9.72 -1.30 16.30
CA THR A 241 -8.45 -0.74 16.77
C THR A 241 -7.48 -1.83 17.23
N ASP A 242 -7.99 -2.87 17.91
CA ASP A 242 -7.14 -3.91 18.50
C ASP A 242 -6.59 -4.86 17.43
N ASP A 243 -7.41 -5.24 16.44
CA ASP A 243 -6.94 -6.04 15.31
C ASP A 243 -5.94 -5.24 14.45
N TYR A 244 -6.17 -3.93 14.26
CA TYR A 244 -5.23 -3.06 13.55
C TYR A 244 -3.89 -2.95 14.26
N ARG A 245 -3.88 -2.74 15.58
CA ARG A 245 -2.64 -2.69 16.37
C ARG A 245 -1.88 -4.02 16.31
N SER A 246 -2.60 -5.13 16.38
CA SER A 246 -2.01 -6.48 16.28
C SER A 246 -1.39 -6.70 14.90
N LEU A 247 -2.09 -6.31 13.83
CA LEU A 247 -1.54 -6.34 12.47
C LEU A 247 -0.32 -5.45 12.33
N LEU A 248 -0.39 -4.19 12.78
CA LEU A 248 0.71 -3.23 12.68
C LEU A 248 1.97 -3.75 13.38
N HIS A 249 1.82 -4.31 14.58
CA HIS A 249 2.93 -4.94 15.30
C HIS A 249 3.57 -6.09 14.52
N LEU A 250 2.76 -6.95 13.89
CA LEU A 250 3.27 -8.03 13.04
C LEU A 250 4.02 -7.47 11.83
N LEU A 251 3.47 -6.46 11.15
CA LEU A 251 4.10 -5.83 9.99
C LEU A 251 5.44 -5.19 10.39
N GLU A 252 5.49 -4.46 11.50
CA GLU A 252 6.71 -3.86 12.05
C GLU A 252 7.80 -4.88 12.39
N LYS A 253 7.40 -6.06 12.87
CA LYS A 253 8.32 -7.12 13.27
C LYS A 253 8.97 -7.81 12.06
N HIS A 254 8.27 -7.91 10.94
CA HIS A 254 8.67 -8.81 9.84
C HIS A 254 8.88 -8.10 8.50
N LEU A 255 8.38 -6.89 8.30
CA LEU A 255 8.54 -6.11 7.08
C LEU A 255 9.39 -4.86 7.32
N ASN A 256 10.09 -4.43 6.27
CA ASN A 256 10.67 -3.10 6.25
C ASN A 256 9.56 -2.03 6.09
N GLU A 257 9.92 -0.76 6.31
CA GLU A 257 8.98 0.34 6.25
C GLU A 257 8.26 0.46 4.90
N LYS A 258 8.99 0.31 3.79
CA LYS A 258 8.44 0.42 2.43
C LYS A 258 7.35 -0.62 2.19
N ASP A 259 7.63 -1.88 2.49
CA ASP A 259 6.70 -2.99 2.28
C ASP A 259 5.49 -2.90 3.22
N ARG A 260 5.72 -2.47 4.47
CA ARG A 260 4.65 -2.19 5.42
C ARG A 260 3.68 -1.14 4.87
N VAL A 261 4.20 -0.03 4.35
CA VAL A 261 3.38 1.05 3.79
C VAL A 261 2.58 0.55 2.60
N VAL A 262 3.17 -0.23 1.68
CA VAL A 262 2.46 -0.83 0.53
C VAL A 262 1.28 -1.70 0.99
N VAL A 263 1.47 -2.52 2.03
CA VAL A 263 0.36 -3.33 2.60
C VAL A 263 -0.73 -2.43 3.17
N LEU A 264 -0.34 -1.44 3.98
CA LEU A 264 -1.28 -0.53 4.63
C LEU A 264 -2.05 0.35 3.63
N GLU A 265 -1.40 0.80 2.55
CA GLU A 265 -2.03 1.51 1.43
C GLU A 265 -3.12 0.66 0.78
N LYS A 266 -2.83 -0.61 0.47
CA LYS A 266 -3.83 -1.52 -0.13
C LYS A 266 -5.03 -1.74 0.79
N ILE A 267 -4.81 -1.87 2.10
CA ILE A 267 -5.91 -1.95 3.07
C ILE A 267 -6.70 -0.63 3.09
N SER A 268 -6.01 0.52 3.06
CA SER A 268 -6.63 1.85 3.14
C SER A 268 -7.55 2.17 1.96
N THR A 269 -7.33 1.54 0.80
CA THR A 269 -8.23 1.65 -0.36
C THR A 269 -9.55 0.90 -0.17
N GLN A 270 -9.55 -0.16 0.64
CA GLN A 270 -10.72 -1.02 0.86
C GLN A 270 -11.55 -0.60 2.09
N ILE A 271 -10.90 -0.02 3.10
CA ILE A 271 -11.55 0.52 4.30
C ILE A 271 -11.22 2.02 4.49
N PRO A 272 -11.68 2.88 3.57
CA PRO A 272 -11.23 4.27 3.51
C PRO A 272 -11.60 5.11 4.74
N ASP A 273 -12.65 4.72 5.45
CA ASP A 273 -13.20 5.43 6.61
C ASP A 273 -12.53 5.02 7.93
N PHE A 274 -11.60 4.05 7.90
CA PHE A 274 -10.89 3.62 9.10
C PHE A 274 -9.80 4.65 9.49
N LEU A 275 -10.21 5.65 10.27
CA LEU A 275 -9.42 6.86 10.58
C LEU A 275 -8.03 6.58 11.17
N LEU A 276 -7.89 5.53 11.99
CA LEU A 276 -6.61 5.22 12.64
C LEU A 276 -5.51 4.87 11.61
N LEU A 277 -5.89 4.10 10.58
CA LEU A 277 -5.00 3.79 9.44
C LEU A 277 -4.71 5.04 8.61
N GLN A 278 -5.73 5.88 8.36
CA GLN A 278 -5.53 7.11 7.59
C GLN A 278 -4.56 8.07 8.29
N LYS A 279 -4.65 8.18 9.62
CA LYS A 279 -3.74 9.03 10.41
C LYS A 279 -2.31 8.51 10.35
N TYR A 280 -2.12 7.20 10.47
CA TYR A 280 -0.80 6.59 10.35
C TYR A 280 -0.16 6.84 8.97
N LEU A 281 -0.93 6.65 7.89
CA LEU A 281 -0.45 6.90 6.53
C LEU A 281 -0.17 8.39 6.29
N PHE A 282 -1.00 9.28 6.84
CA PHE A 282 -0.76 10.73 6.77
C PHE A 282 0.59 11.09 7.39
N ASP A 283 0.89 10.60 8.60
CA ASP A 283 2.15 10.88 9.28
C ASP A 283 3.35 10.39 8.46
N HIS A 284 3.22 9.22 7.81
CA HIS A 284 4.24 8.70 6.90
C HIS A 284 4.39 9.55 5.63
N TYR A 285 3.31 10.05 5.05
CA TYR A 285 3.41 10.91 3.85
C TYR A 285 3.98 12.29 4.15
N VAL A 286 3.75 12.81 5.36
CA VAL A 286 4.42 14.02 5.84
C VAL A 286 5.92 13.74 5.97
N SER A 287 6.34 12.68 6.65
CA SER A 287 7.77 12.39 6.80
C SER A 287 8.50 12.07 5.49
N SER A 288 7.79 11.54 4.49
CA SER A 288 8.33 11.23 3.15
C SER A 288 8.12 12.33 2.11
N TYR A 289 7.60 13.51 2.50
CA TYR A 289 7.33 14.65 1.62
C TYR A 289 6.40 14.32 0.41
N ASN A 290 5.46 13.40 0.59
CA ASN A 290 4.54 12.96 -0.47
C ASN A 290 3.21 13.74 -0.45
N MET A 291 3.25 14.98 -0.96
CA MET A 291 2.09 15.88 -0.99
C MET A 291 0.88 15.32 -1.73
N GLY A 292 1.10 14.55 -2.80
CA GLY A 292 0.01 13.97 -3.60
C GLY A 292 -0.86 13.01 -2.78
N GLU A 293 -0.24 12.18 -1.94
CA GLU A 293 -0.98 11.24 -1.09
C GLU A 293 -1.59 11.93 0.14
N ILE A 294 -0.94 12.98 0.69
CA ILE A 294 -1.54 13.84 1.74
C ILE A 294 -2.87 14.40 1.24
N PHE A 295 -2.92 14.98 0.04
CA PHE A 295 -4.17 15.52 -0.51
C PHE A 295 -5.24 14.45 -0.77
N LYS A 296 -4.85 13.23 -1.16
CA LYS A 296 -5.80 12.11 -1.33
C LYS A 296 -6.45 11.69 -0.02
N ILE A 297 -5.70 11.64 1.08
CA ILE A 297 -6.24 11.29 2.40
C ILE A 297 -7.17 12.40 2.92
N THR A 298 -6.75 13.66 2.79
CA THR A 298 -7.47 14.80 3.37
C THR A 298 -8.74 15.17 2.62
N LYS A 299 -8.92 14.69 1.39
CA LYS A 299 -10.18 14.81 0.63
C LYS A 299 -11.35 14.05 1.28
N ARG A 300 -11.07 13.12 2.20
CA ARG A 300 -12.09 12.27 2.83
C ARG A 300 -12.82 13.07 3.90
N GLN A 301 -14.16 13.03 3.89
CA GLN A 301 -15.02 13.93 4.68
C GLN A 301 -14.77 13.90 6.19
N GLU A 302 -14.27 12.79 6.74
CA GLU A 302 -14.05 12.61 8.18
C GLU A 302 -12.60 12.84 8.62
N PHE A 303 -11.69 13.16 7.70
CA PHE A 303 -10.27 13.31 8.03
C PHE A 303 -9.96 14.72 8.56
N HIS A 304 -9.83 14.83 9.88
CA HIS A 304 -9.39 16.05 10.56
C HIS A 304 -8.01 15.88 11.17
N LEU A 305 -7.13 16.86 10.93
CA LEU A 305 -5.81 16.90 11.53
C LEU A 305 -5.92 17.05 13.05
N SER A 306 -5.17 16.23 13.77
CA SER A 306 -4.87 16.50 15.18
C SER A 306 -3.89 17.67 15.31
N GLU A 307 -3.77 18.25 16.50
CA GLU A 307 -2.83 19.35 16.78
C GLU A 307 -1.38 18.98 16.40
N ASN A 308 -0.92 17.78 16.75
CA ASN A 308 0.41 17.29 16.38
C ASN A 308 0.59 17.12 14.86
N GLN A 309 -0.45 16.67 14.16
CA GLN A 309 -0.44 16.53 12.70
C GLN A 309 -0.45 17.88 12.00
N ALA A 310 -1.20 18.85 12.54
CA ALA A 310 -1.19 20.22 12.06
C ALA A 310 0.19 20.87 12.27
N GLN A 311 0.85 20.62 13.40
CA GLN A 311 2.20 21.11 13.67
C GLN A 311 3.20 20.57 12.64
N THR A 312 3.28 19.24 12.51
CA THR A 312 4.23 18.55 11.62
C THR A 312 3.97 18.88 10.14
N PHE A 313 2.72 18.96 9.71
CA PHE A 313 2.38 19.40 8.36
C PHE A 313 2.74 20.88 8.12
N GLY A 314 2.50 21.74 9.11
CA GLY A 314 2.91 23.15 9.03
C GLY A 314 4.43 23.32 8.95
N ASP A 315 5.20 22.51 9.67
CA ASP A 315 6.66 22.48 9.59
C ASP A 315 7.13 22.00 8.21
N LEU A 316 6.52 20.94 7.67
CA LEU A 316 6.77 20.51 6.29
C LEU A 316 6.55 21.63 5.28
N LEU A 317 5.43 22.37 5.36
CA LEU A 317 5.14 23.45 4.40
C LEU A 317 6.17 24.59 4.47
N ASN A 318 6.73 24.86 5.64
CA ASN A 318 7.78 25.87 5.80
C ASN A 318 9.05 25.48 5.04
N ASP A 319 9.42 24.20 5.05
CA ASP A 319 10.68 23.72 4.47
C ASP A 319 10.53 23.24 3.01
N TYR A 320 9.32 22.86 2.60
CA TYR A 320 9.06 22.27 1.28
C TYR A 320 8.87 23.34 0.19
N ASP A 321 9.62 23.27 -0.90
CA ASP A 321 9.44 24.16 -2.04
C ASP A 321 8.13 23.84 -2.77
N LEU A 322 7.16 24.73 -2.62
CA LEU A 322 5.87 24.63 -3.29
C LEU A 322 6.08 24.89 -4.79
N ARG A 323 5.70 23.92 -5.62
CA ARG A 323 5.71 24.09 -7.09
C ARG A 323 4.29 24.33 -7.60
N PRO A 324 4.05 25.29 -8.50
CA PRO A 324 2.71 25.64 -8.98
C PRO A 324 1.91 24.44 -9.50
N HIS A 325 2.55 23.59 -10.29
CA HIS A 325 1.92 22.42 -10.93
C HIS A 325 1.54 21.29 -9.97
N SER A 326 2.07 21.30 -8.74
CA SER A 326 1.81 20.28 -7.72
C SER A 326 0.77 20.72 -6.68
N LEU A 327 0.39 21.98 -6.70
CA LEU A 327 -0.54 22.56 -5.75
C LEU A 327 -1.98 22.25 -6.13
N GLN A 328 -2.75 21.77 -5.15
CA GLN A 328 -4.21 21.76 -5.20
C GLN A 328 -4.70 22.88 -4.27
N PRO A 329 -4.95 24.10 -4.78
CA PRO A 329 -5.12 25.30 -3.94
C PRO A 329 -6.24 25.15 -2.91
N GLU A 330 -7.38 24.55 -3.28
CA GLU A 330 -8.50 24.36 -2.35
C GLU A 330 -8.19 23.34 -1.24
N MET A 331 -7.43 22.29 -1.56
CA MET A 331 -6.99 21.31 -0.57
C MET A 331 -5.96 21.91 0.38
N LEU A 332 -5.00 22.68 -0.17
CA LEU A 332 -4.04 23.42 0.62
C LEU A 332 -4.75 24.41 1.54
N LYS A 333 -5.75 25.15 1.04
CA LYS A 333 -6.57 26.09 1.82
C LYS A 333 -7.22 25.41 3.03
N SER A 334 -7.85 24.26 2.82
CA SER A 334 -8.49 23.49 3.89
C SER A 334 -7.50 23.00 4.95
N LEU A 335 -6.31 22.54 4.54
CA LEU A 335 -5.29 22.08 5.49
C LEU A 335 -4.64 23.25 6.23
N MET A 336 -4.30 24.32 5.52
CA MET A 336 -3.72 25.53 6.09
C MET A 336 -4.66 26.21 7.07
N SER A 337 -5.97 26.24 6.80
CA SER A 337 -6.94 26.81 7.76
C SER A 337 -6.91 26.05 9.09
N THR A 338 -6.74 24.72 9.03
CA THR A 338 -6.57 23.89 10.22
C THR A 338 -5.24 24.17 10.92
N VAL A 339 -4.13 24.28 10.17
CA VAL A 339 -2.81 24.61 10.73
C VAL A 339 -2.83 25.98 11.41
N ILE A 340 -3.32 27.01 10.74
CA ILE A 340 -3.39 28.40 11.24
C ILE A 340 -4.32 28.52 12.44
N LYS A 341 -5.39 27.72 12.48
CA LYS A 341 -6.27 27.67 13.65
C LYS A 341 -5.55 27.16 14.91
N PHE A 342 -4.65 26.17 14.77
CA PHE A 342 -3.86 25.67 15.90
C PHE A 342 -2.60 26.50 16.18
N PHE A 343 -1.98 27.04 15.13
CA PHE A 343 -0.68 27.72 15.16
C PHE A 343 -0.75 29.07 14.41
N PRO A 344 -1.46 30.06 14.95
CA PRO A 344 -1.69 31.34 14.28
C PRO A 344 -0.40 32.11 14.00
N GLU A 345 0.65 31.91 14.80
CA GLU A 345 1.97 32.52 14.60
C GLU A 345 2.67 32.08 13.30
N LYS A 346 2.26 30.94 12.72
CA LYS A 346 2.79 30.47 11.43
C LYS A 346 2.08 31.08 10.22
N ALA A 347 0.97 31.80 10.43
CA ALA A 347 0.08 32.23 9.35
C ALA A 347 0.75 33.14 8.32
N GLU A 348 1.44 34.21 8.76
CA GLU A 348 2.08 35.18 7.87
C GLU A 348 3.05 34.48 6.91
N ARG A 349 3.97 33.68 7.45
CA ARG A 349 4.99 32.97 6.65
C ARG A 349 4.38 31.97 5.68
N LEU A 350 3.44 31.13 6.15
CA LEU A 350 2.83 30.10 5.32
C LEU A 350 1.97 30.69 4.20
N LEU A 351 1.18 31.72 4.51
CA LEU A 351 0.34 32.39 3.52
C LEU A 351 1.21 33.16 2.51
N HIS A 352 2.25 33.88 2.95
CA HIS A 352 3.18 34.56 2.05
C HIS A 352 3.80 33.60 1.03
N LYS A 353 4.33 32.46 1.50
CA LYS A 353 4.92 31.43 0.62
C LYS A 353 3.92 30.84 -0.35
N SER A 354 2.70 30.59 0.12
CA SER A 354 1.62 30.04 -0.71
C SER A 354 1.16 31.04 -1.78
N VAL A 355 0.99 32.32 -1.41
CA VAL A 355 0.63 33.41 -2.33
C VAL A 355 1.71 33.62 -3.38
N THR A 356 2.98 33.69 -2.96
CA THR A 356 4.15 33.78 -3.85
C THR A 356 4.10 32.69 -4.92
N THR A 357 3.78 31.45 -4.53
CA THR A 357 3.69 30.34 -5.49
C THR A 357 2.44 30.40 -6.36
N LEU A 358 1.28 30.76 -5.80
CA LEU A 358 0.02 30.80 -6.54
C LEU A 358 -0.03 31.94 -7.55
N LEU A 359 0.63 33.08 -7.29
CA LEU A 359 0.72 34.22 -8.22
C LEU A 359 1.42 33.88 -9.54
N GLN A 360 2.26 32.83 -9.55
CA GLN A 360 2.92 32.34 -10.76
C GLN A 360 1.94 31.67 -11.73
N ALA A 361 0.78 31.21 -11.25
CA ALA A 361 -0.19 30.45 -12.05
C ALA A 361 -1.59 31.09 -12.08
N HIS A 362 -1.87 32.07 -11.21
CA HIS A 362 -3.18 32.67 -11.04
C HIS A 362 -3.10 34.19 -10.88
N GLU A 363 -4.13 34.88 -11.32
CA GLU A 363 -4.24 36.34 -11.22
C GLU A 363 -4.71 36.80 -9.84
N LEU A 364 -4.43 38.07 -9.52
CA LEU A 364 -4.77 38.72 -8.25
C LEU A 364 -6.23 38.51 -7.78
N PRO A 365 -7.28 38.58 -8.65
CA PRO A 365 -8.65 38.33 -8.23
C PRO A 365 -8.85 36.93 -7.61
N TYR A 366 -8.25 35.91 -8.21
CA TYR A 366 -8.33 34.54 -7.70
C TYR A 366 -7.63 34.41 -6.34
N ILE A 367 -6.44 35.02 -6.20
CA ILE A 367 -5.69 35.00 -4.93
C ILE A 367 -6.49 35.67 -3.81
N LYS A 368 -7.14 36.81 -4.09
CA LYS A 368 -8.02 37.49 -3.14
C LYS A 368 -9.18 36.61 -2.68
N GLU A 369 -9.86 35.97 -3.63
CA GLU A 369 -10.96 35.03 -3.31
C GLU A 369 -10.45 33.85 -2.48
N TRP A 370 -9.30 33.27 -2.86
CA TRP A 370 -8.67 32.17 -2.14
C TRP A 370 -8.34 32.57 -0.69
N LEU A 371 -7.85 33.80 -0.48
CA LEU A 371 -7.47 34.34 0.82
C LEU A 371 -8.62 34.78 1.74
N SER A 372 -9.82 34.99 1.19
CA SER A 372 -10.97 35.54 1.92
C SER A 372 -11.24 34.85 3.27
N SER A 373 -11.21 33.52 3.30
CA SER A 373 -11.46 32.75 4.53
C SER A 373 -10.39 32.93 5.60
N PHE A 374 -9.16 33.29 5.22
CA PHE A 374 -8.09 33.55 6.17
C PHE A 374 -8.18 34.97 6.72
N LYS A 375 -8.63 35.94 5.91
CA LYS A 375 -8.83 37.33 6.33
C LYS A 375 -9.89 37.45 7.43
N GLU A 376 -10.93 36.61 7.39
CA GLU A 376 -11.94 36.54 8.45
C GLU A 376 -11.37 36.06 9.79
N VAL A 377 -10.35 35.19 9.77
CA VAL A 377 -9.77 34.56 10.96
C VAL A 377 -8.58 35.36 11.52
N GLN A 378 -7.75 35.93 10.65
CA GLN A 378 -6.53 36.65 11.00
C GLN A 378 -6.45 38.00 10.28
N PRO A 379 -7.35 38.96 10.52
CA PRO A 379 -7.45 40.19 9.73
C PRO A 379 -6.22 41.11 9.81
N GLN A 380 -5.32 40.89 10.77
CA GLN A 380 -4.21 41.80 11.07
C GLN A 380 -2.90 41.45 10.34
N LEU A 381 -2.90 40.45 9.46
CA LEU A 381 -1.71 40.07 8.70
C LEU A 381 -1.37 41.13 7.64
N SER A 382 -0.10 41.55 7.59
CA SER A 382 0.37 42.60 6.68
C SER A 382 0.20 42.20 5.20
N LEU A 383 0.20 40.89 4.95
CA LEU A 383 -0.09 40.28 3.66
C LEU A 383 -1.40 40.78 3.01
N PHE A 384 -2.47 40.97 3.79
CA PHE A 384 -3.76 41.36 3.23
C PHE A 384 -3.75 42.80 2.71
N GLU A 385 -3.14 43.72 3.47
CA GLU A 385 -3.00 45.12 3.07
C GLU A 385 -2.21 45.22 1.76
N LYS A 386 -1.08 44.49 1.66
CA LYS A 386 -0.25 44.44 0.45
C LYS A 386 -1.03 43.98 -0.78
N LEU A 387 -1.77 42.88 -0.67
CA LEU A 387 -2.55 42.34 -1.79
C LEU A 387 -3.76 43.20 -2.14
N ASP A 388 -4.35 43.88 -1.16
CA ASP A 388 -5.39 44.87 -1.41
C ASP A 388 -4.83 46.06 -2.21
N THR A 389 -3.67 46.59 -1.80
CA THR A 389 -2.95 47.63 -2.55
C THR A 389 -2.62 47.18 -3.97
N MET A 390 -2.01 46.00 -4.15
CA MET A 390 -1.68 45.47 -5.49
C MET A 390 -2.90 45.42 -6.41
N TYR A 391 -4.05 45.00 -5.89
CA TYR A 391 -5.28 44.92 -6.67
C TYR A 391 -5.82 46.32 -7.03
N GLU A 392 -5.83 47.26 -6.10
CA GLU A 392 -6.32 48.62 -6.32
C GLU A 392 -5.50 49.39 -7.36
N ILE A 393 -4.18 49.21 -7.35
CA ILE A 393 -3.28 49.92 -8.27
C ILE A 393 -2.96 49.13 -9.55
N SER A 394 -3.55 47.94 -9.73
CA SER A 394 -3.22 47.03 -10.85
C SER A 394 -3.44 47.65 -12.24
N GLU A 395 -4.37 48.60 -12.37
CA GLU A 395 -4.67 49.34 -13.60
C GLU A 395 -4.22 50.81 -13.55
N ASP A 396 -3.55 51.23 -12.47
CA ASP A 396 -3.10 52.61 -12.27
C ASP A 396 -1.66 52.81 -12.78
N LEU A 397 -1.54 53.38 -13.98
CA LEU A 397 -0.24 53.67 -14.61
C LEU A 397 0.66 54.60 -13.80
N ASP A 398 0.11 55.44 -12.92
CA ASP A 398 0.90 56.36 -12.09
C ASP A 398 1.55 55.67 -10.88
N GLN A 399 1.13 54.43 -10.58
CA GLN A 399 1.56 53.63 -9.42
C GLN A 399 2.37 52.39 -9.82
N MET A 400 2.86 52.32 -11.06
CA MET A 400 3.60 51.15 -11.57
C MET A 400 4.87 50.88 -10.77
N GLN A 401 5.56 51.91 -10.26
CA GLN A 401 6.67 51.73 -9.32
C GLN A 401 6.28 50.95 -8.06
N THR A 402 5.18 51.35 -7.40
CA THR A 402 4.69 50.72 -6.16
C THR A 402 4.25 49.29 -6.42
N LEU A 403 3.54 49.06 -7.54
CA LEU A 403 3.10 47.74 -7.96
C LEU A 403 4.28 46.80 -8.26
N GLY A 404 5.31 47.30 -8.94
CA GLY A 404 6.53 46.55 -9.22
C GLY A 404 7.28 46.12 -7.95
N GLU A 405 7.38 47.00 -6.95
CA GLU A 405 8.00 46.68 -5.66
C GLU A 405 7.24 45.57 -4.92
N LEU A 406 5.91 45.61 -4.94
CA LEU A 406 5.08 44.55 -4.35
C LEU A 406 5.24 43.23 -5.11
N TYR A 407 5.32 43.25 -6.44
CA TYR A 407 5.63 42.04 -7.22
C TYR A 407 7.01 41.46 -6.89
N VAL A 408 8.03 42.28 -6.65
CA VAL A 408 9.34 41.82 -6.18
C VAL A 408 9.25 41.13 -4.82
N GLU A 409 8.45 41.68 -3.89
CA GLU A 409 8.26 41.06 -2.56
C GLU A 409 7.67 39.64 -2.65
N PHE A 410 6.79 39.39 -3.62
CA PHE A 410 6.23 38.07 -3.92
C PHE A 410 7.04 37.27 -4.96
N GLU A 411 8.30 37.66 -5.24
CA GLU A 411 9.20 36.99 -6.18
C GLU A 411 8.61 36.83 -7.60
N GLN A 412 7.68 37.71 -8.00
CA GLN A 412 7.07 37.74 -9.33
C GLN A 412 7.88 38.62 -10.28
N PHE A 413 9.12 38.20 -10.58
CA PHE A 413 10.08 39.02 -11.31
C PHE A 413 9.62 39.45 -12.70
N ASP A 414 8.95 38.56 -13.46
CA ASP A 414 8.46 38.90 -14.80
C ASP A 414 7.43 40.06 -14.75
N LYS A 415 6.46 39.96 -13.84
CA LYS A 415 5.44 41.01 -13.63
C LYS A 415 6.08 42.31 -13.11
N ALA A 416 7.08 42.20 -12.23
CA ALA A 416 7.82 43.36 -11.74
C ALA A 416 8.61 44.08 -12.85
N ILE A 417 9.26 43.32 -13.75
CA ILE A 417 9.99 43.88 -14.90
C ILE A 417 9.04 44.68 -15.80
N GLU A 418 7.84 44.16 -16.08
CA GLU A 418 6.84 44.88 -16.86
C GLU A 418 6.46 46.21 -16.19
N CYS A 419 6.13 46.20 -14.90
CA CYS A 419 5.80 47.41 -14.15
C CYS A 419 6.92 48.46 -14.19
N PHE A 420 8.16 48.06 -13.91
CA PHE A 420 9.29 49.01 -13.92
C PHE A 420 9.65 49.50 -15.33
N SER A 421 9.40 48.69 -16.36
CA SER A 421 9.58 49.11 -17.76
C SER A 421 8.58 50.19 -18.13
N TRP A 422 7.30 50.02 -17.79
CA TRP A 422 6.28 51.05 -17.96
C TRP A 422 6.60 52.34 -17.21
N GLU A 423 7.01 52.23 -15.93
CA GLU A 423 7.39 53.39 -15.13
C GLU A 423 8.58 54.16 -15.74
N MET A 424 9.60 53.45 -16.23
CA MET A 424 10.75 54.04 -16.92
C MET A 424 10.35 54.75 -18.22
N GLU A 425 9.37 54.22 -18.96
CA GLU A 425 8.85 54.85 -20.18
C GLU A 425 8.03 56.11 -19.87
N LEU A 426 7.19 56.06 -18.83
CA LEU A 426 6.35 57.18 -18.41
C LEU A 426 7.16 58.29 -17.73
N LYS A 427 8.21 57.94 -16.98
CA LYS A 427 9.07 58.87 -16.24
C LYS A 427 10.56 58.62 -16.56
N PRO A 428 11.06 59.00 -17.76
CA PRO A 428 12.41 58.67 -18.22
C PRO A 428 13.56 59.24 -17.38
N THR A 429 13.30 60.26 -16.57
CA THR A 429 14.30 60.91 -15.71
C THR A 429 14.41 60.26 -14.32
N GLU A 430 13.48 59.38 -13.95
CA GLU A 430 13.51 58.72 -12.66
C GLU A 430 14.50 57.55 -12.64
N VAL A 431 15.38 57.55 -11.64
CA VAL A 431 16.44 56.55 -11.51
C VAL A 431 15.93 55.25 -10.86
N LYS A 432 14.89 55.34 -10.04
CA LYS A 432 14.39 54.25 -9.18
C LYS A 432 13.95 53.01 -9.99
N PRO A 433 13.15 53.12 -11.08
CA PRO A 433 12.74 51.94 -11.86
C PRO A 433 13.94 51.23 -12.50
N VAL A 434 14.93 51.99 -12.97
CA VAL A 434 16.16 51.47 -13.59
C VAL A 434 17.01 50.70 -12.58
N GLN A 435 17.07 51.16 -11.32
CA GLN A 435 17.74 50.43 -10.23
C GLN A 435 17.04 49.12 -9.89
N CYS A 436 15.70 49.12 -9.86
CA CYS A 436 14.91 47.92 -9.62
C CYS A 436 15.12 46.88 -10.73
N LEU A 437 15.05 47.30 -12.01
CA LEU A 437 15.33 46.42 -13.16
C LEU A 437 16.75 45.82 -13.08
N MET A 438 17.76 46.64 -12.82
CA MET A 438 19.14 46.16 -12.64
C MET A 438 19.24 45.07 -11.54
N ASN A 439 18.58 45.28 -10.40
CA ASN A 439 18.61 44.32 -9.30
C ASN A 439 17.92 43.01 -9.67
N ILE A 440 16.74 43.08 -10.30
CA ILE A 440 15.99 41.90 -10.74
C ILE A 440 16.80 41.09 -11.76
N TYR A 441 17.33 41.72 -12.81
CA TYR A 441 18.12 41.01 -13.82
C TYR A 441 19.36 40.34 -13.22
N ARG A 442 19.99 40.97 -12.22
CA ARG A 442 21.10 40.35 -11.48
C ARG A 442 20.64 39.13 -10.66
N GLU A 443 19.47 39.19 -10.02
CA GLU A 443 18.91 38.05 -9.28
C GLU A 443 18.52 36.89 -10.20
N LEU A 444 18.08 37.18 -11.42
CA LEU A 444 17.82 36.19 -12.47
C LEU A 444 19.09 35.63 -13.13
N GLY A 445 20.28 36.15 -12.79
CA GLY A 445 21.57 35.76 -13.41
C GLY A 445 21.80 36.30 -14.82
N MET A 446 21.04 37.33 -15.23
CA MET A 446 21.13 38.01 -16.53
C MET A 446 22.10 39.19 -16.44
N ASP A 447 23.39 38.88 -16.34
CA ASP A 447 24.45 39.86 -16.05
C ASP A 447 24.60 40.94 -17.14
N GLN A 448 24.37 40.60 -18.41
CA GLN A 448 24.52 41.55 -19.53
C GLN A 448 23.45 42.65 -19.48
N GLU A 449 22.21 42.26 -19.25
CA GLU A 449 21.07 43.15 -19.08
C GLU A 449 21.26 43.99 -17.82
N ALA A 450 21.68 43.38 -16.71
CA ALA A 450 21.98 44.10 -15.48
C ALA A 450 23.08 45.18 -15.68
N ASP A 451 24.14 44.88 -16.44
CA ASP A 451 25.19 45.86 -16.76
C ASP A 451 24.68 46.98 -17.68
N ALA A 452 23.80 46.68 -18.63
CA ALA A 452 23.17 47.70 -19.47
C ALA A 452 22.33 48.69 -18.63
N TYR A 453 21.49 48.18 -17.72
CA TYR A 453 20.71 49.02 -16.79
C TYR A 453 21.59 49.75 -15.78
N ARG A 454 22.73 49.18 -15.37
CA ARG A 454 23.73 49.86 -14.53
C ARG A 454 24.33 51.07 -15.24
N HIS A 455 24.72 50.93 -16.50
CA HIS A 455 25.22 52.07 -17.30
C HIS A 455 24.15 53.15 -17.49
N LEU A 456 22.89 52.76 -17.72
CA LEU A 456 21.77 53.69 -17.82
C LEU A 456 21.54 54.45 -16.50
N CYS A 457 21.55 53.75 -15.36
CA CYS A 457 21.49 54.35 -14.03
C CYS A 457 22.56 55.44 -13.82
N ILE A 458 23.82 55.13 -14.14
CA ILE A 458 24.93 56.08 -13.98
C ILE A 458 24.75 57.32 -14.85
N ASN A 459 24.22 57.15 -16.07
CA ASN A 459 23.98 58.27 -16.97
C ASN A 459 22.85 59.17 -16.47
N LEU A 460 21.75 58.60 -15.99
CA LEU A 460 20.62 59.36 -15.43
C LEU A 460 21.04 60.11 -14.14
N GLN A 461 21.82 59.48 -13.27
CA GLN A 461 22.36 60.12 -12.05
C GLN A 461 23.33 61.27 -12.33
N ARG A 462 23.97 61.30 -13.50
CA ARG A 462 24.83 62.42 -13.93
C ARG A 462 24.04 63.57 -14.58
N GLN A 463 22.78 63.32 -14.96
CA GLN A 463 21.91 64.28 -15.63
C GLN A 463 20.88 64.93 -14.70
N ALA A 464 20.63 64.33 -13.53
CA ALA A 464 19.89 64.92 -12.41
C ALA A 464 20.78 65.90 -11.61
#